data_AF-A0A1L5F9H6-F1
#
_entry.id   AF-A0A1L5F9H6-F1
#
_cell.length_a   1.000
_cell.length_b   1.000
_cell.length_c   1.000
_cell.angle_alpha   90.00
_cell.angle_beta   90.00
_cell.angle_gamma   90.00
#
_symmetry.space_group_name_H-M   'P 1'
#
loop_
_entity.id
_entity.type
_entity.pdbx_description
1 polymer ?
#
loop_
_entity_poly.entity_id
_entity_poly.type
_entity_poly.pdbx_seq_one_letter_code
_entity_poly.pdbx_strand_id
1 'polypeptide(L)'
;MGKKHVVKSQIIKDKKDKIEKIFSDLGKSLNLEGFIKTFKENYPEDWNSIVKRYKEHKRLSKKGKKYPMPEPDKYLENIYNNYMGTISNS
;
A
#
# COMPACT_ATOMS: atom_id res chain seq x y z
N MET A 1 -22.56 -19.52 11.12
CA MET A 1 -21.27 -19.27 10.43
C MET A 1 -20.89 -17.80 10.59
N GLY A 2 -20.00 -17.48 11.54
CA GLY A 2 -19.59 -16.10 11.81
C GLY A 2 -18.87 -15.48 10.62
N LYS A 3 -19.24 -14.25 10.25
CA LYS A 3 -18.51 -13.48 9.23
C LYS A 3 -17.05 -13.40 9.69
N LYS A 4 -16.11 -13.98 8.93
CA LYS A 4 -14.68 -13.76 9.16
C LYS A 4 -14.40 -12.28 8.94
N HIS A 5 -14.40 -11.50 10.02
CA HIS A 5 -13.91 -10.13 10.00
C HIS A 5 -12.41 -10.20 9.76
N VAL A 6 -11.96 -9.75 8.60
CA VAL A 6 -10.54 -9.49 8.39
C VAL A 6 -10.23 -8.29 9.29
N VAL A 7 -9.42 -8.50 10.32
CA VAL A 7 -8.95 -7.43 11.22
C VAL A 7 -8.39 -6.29 10.37
N LYS A 8 -8.71 -5.03 10.74
CA LYS A 8 -8.07 -3.82 10.21
C LYS A 8 -6.60 -3.75 10.69
N SER A 9 -5.84 -4.83 10.55
CA SER A 9 -4.41 -4.82 10.82
C SER A 9 -3.71 -4.00 9.74
N GLN A 10 -2.82 -3.11 10.18
CA GLN A 10 -1.89 -2.44 9.29
C GLN A 10 -1.15 -3.49 8.46
N ILE A 11 -1.20 -3.32 7.14
CA ILE A 11 -0.55 -4.24 6.18
C ILE A 11 0.95 -3.96 6.14
N ILE A 12 1.31 -2.68 6.23
CA ILE A 12 2.69 -2.19 6.26
C ILE A 12 2.98 -1.77 7.70
N LYS A 13 3.97 -2.40 8.33
CA LYS A 13 4.44 -1.99 9.66
C LYS A 13 5.21 -0.67 9.54
N ASP A 14 4.99 0.26 10.47
CA ASP A 14 5.67 1.56 10.51
C ASP A 14 5.58 2.31 9.17
N LYS A 15 4.39 2.24 8.56
CA LYS A 15 4.13 2.73 7.19
C LYS A 15 4.65 4.15 6.97
N LYS A 16 4.37 5.07 7.90
CA LYS A 16 4.72 6.49 7.77
C LYS A 16 6.23 6.65 7.62
N ASP A 17 6.99 6.11 8.57
CA ASP A 17 8.45 6.19 8.62
C ASP A 17 9.10 5.60 7.35
N LYS A 18 8.57 4.48 6.86
CA LYS A 18 9.07 3.85 5.61
C LYS A 18 8.83 4.72 4.39
N ILE A 19 7.66 5.35 4.30
CA ILE A 19 7.36 6.26 3.20
C ILE A 19 8.26 7.50 3.29
N GLU A 20 8.33 8.13 4.46
CA GLU A 20 9.21 9.29 4.68
C GLU A 20 10.66 8.96 4.31
N LYS A 21 11.17 7.80 4.72
CA LYS A 21 12.52 7.35 4.36
C LYS A 21 12.74 7.24 2.85
N ILE A 22 11.82 6.64 2.10
CA ILE A 22 11.92 6.56 0.62
C ILE A 22 12.00 7.96 0.00
N PHE A 23 11.16 8.89 0.46
CA PHE A 23 11.13 10.25 -0.06
C PHE A 23 12.33 11.10 0.41
N SER A 24 12.89 10.81 1.58
CA SER A 24 14.15 11.40 2.06
C SER A 24 15.34 10.90 1.25
N ASP A 25 15.40 9.61 0.94
CA ASP A 25 16.52 8.98 0.23
C ASP A 25 16.57 9.37 -1.26
N LEU A 26 15.41 9.56 -1.90
CA LEU A 26 15.31 9.88 -3.34
C LEU A 26 14.97 11.35 -3.65
N GLY A 27 14.55 12.11 -2.65
CA GLY A 27 14.15 13.50 -2.80
C GLY A 27 12.73 13.71 -3.33
N LYS A 28 12.26 14.96 -3.28
CA LYS A 28 10.89 15.38 -3.64
C LYS A 28 10.55 15.23 -5.14
N SER A 29 11.53 14.92 -5.99
CA SER A 29 11.34 14.67 -7.43
C SER A 29 10.98 13.22 -7.76
N LEU A 30 10.84 12.36 -6.75
CA LEU A 30 10.45 10.97 -6.93
C LEU A 30 9.06 10.87 -7.57
N ASN A 31 8.98 10.30 -8.75
CA ASN A 31 7.71 10.00 -9.42
C ASN A 31 7.08 8.70 -8.87
N LEU A 32 5.81 8.47 -9.19
CA LEU A 32 5.06 7.29 -8.73
C LEU A 32 5.76 5.97 -9.06
N GLU A 33 6.29 5.84 -10.28
CA GLU A 33 6.95 4.61 -10.73
C GLU A 33 8.23 4.34 -9.93
N GLY A 34 9.05 5.37 -9.74
CA GLY A 34 10.25 5.31 -8.92
C GLY A 34 9.92 4.98 -7.46
N PHE A 35 8.84 5.53 -6.91
CA PHE A 35 8.35 5.19 -5.58
C PHE A 35 7.97 3.71 -5.49
N ILE A 36 7.16 3.20 -6.42
CA ILE A 36 6.73 1.79 -6.42
C ILE A 36 7.93 0.85 -6.54
N LYS A 37 8.85 1.14 -7.46
CA LYS A 37 10.06 0.34 -7.67
C LYS A 37 10.92 0.32 -6.40
N THR A 38 11.21 1.49 -5.85
CA THR A 38 12.01 1.63 -4.62
C THR A 38 11.35 0.94 -3.44
N PHE A 39 10.03 1.05 -3.30
CA PHE A 39 9.29 0.38 -2.24
C PHE A 39 9.43 -1.14 -2.36
N LYS A 40 9.30 -1.70 -3.57
CA LYS A 40 9.45 -3.14 -3.81
C LYS A 40 10.88 -3.63 -3.54
N GLU A 41 11.89 -2.81 -3.85
CA GLU A 41 13.30 -3.13 -3.62
C GLU A 41 13.70 -3.05 -2.14
N ASN A 42 13.26 -2.00 -1.42
CA ASN A 42 13.64 -1.78 -0.02
C ASN A 42 12.75 -2.51 0.98
N TYR A 43 11.47 -2.74 0.64
CA TYR A 43 10.48 -3.36 1.52
C TYR A 43 9.76 -4.54 0.84
N PRO A 44 10.49 -5.56 0.38
CA PRO A 44 9.89 -6.71 -0.31
C PRO A 44 8.92 -7.50 0.59
N GLU A 45 9.16 -7.54 1.90
CA GLU A 45 8.26 -8.20 2.86
C GLU A 45 6.91 -7.48 3.01
N ASP A 46 6.91 -6.15 3.05
CA ASP A 46 5.68 -5.36 3.08
C ASP A 46 4.94 -5.47 1.74
N TRP A 47 5.67 -5.45 0.61
CA TRP A 47 5.09 -5.71 -0.70
C TRP A 47 4.39 -7.08 -0.76
N ASN A 48 5.07 -8.13 -0.30
CA ASN A 48 4.49 -9.46 -0.22
C ASN A 48 3.26 -9.50 0.70
N SER A 49 3.25 -8.74 1.79
CA SER A 49 2.11 -8.62 2.69
C SER A 49 0.90 -7.95 2.03
N ILE A 50 1.12 -6.90 1.22
CA ILE A 50 0.07 -6.25 0.41
C ILE A 50 -0.51 -7.24 -0.59
N VAL A 51 0.36 -7.94 -1.35
CA VAL A 51 -0.06 -8.92 -2.35
C VAL A 51 -0.82 -10.08 -1.71
N LYS A 52 -0.35 -10.60 -0.58
CA LYS A 52 -0.99 -11.67 0.17
C LYS A 52 -2.39 -11.25 0.63
N ARG A 53 -2.52 -10.06 1.23
CA ARG A 53 -3.80 -9.53 1.69
C ARG A 53 -4.78 -9.35 0.53
N TYR A 54 -4.33 -8.82 -0.60
CA TYR A 54 -5.13 -8.70 -1.82
C TYR A 54 -5.63 -10.08 -2.29
N LYS A 55 -4.74 -11.09 -2.37
CA LYS A 55 -5.10 -12.46 -2.77
C LYS A 55 -6.10 -13.10 -1.79
N GLU A 56 -5.92 -12.90 -0.49
CA GLU A 56 -6.85 -13.38 0.54
C GLU A 56 -8.24 -12.76 0.37
N HIS A 57 -8.33 -11.45 0.17
CA HIS A 57 -9.60 -10.77 -0.10
C HIS A 57 -10.23 -11.24 -1.41
N LYS A 58 -9.43 -11.42 -2.47
CA LYS A 58 -9.89 -11.94 -3.75
C LYS A 58 -10.48 -13.34 -3.61
N ARG A 59 -9.81 -14.23 -2.88
CA ARG A 59 -10.29 -15.59 -2.59
C ARG A 59 -11.59 -15.60 -1.76
N LEU A 60 -11.71 -14.69 -0.79
CA LEU A 60 -12.89 -14.60 0.08
C LEU A 60 -14.05 -13.83 -0.56
N SER A 61 -13.81 -13.08 -1.64
CA SER A 61 -14.83 -12.32 -2.34
C SER A 61 -15.77 -13.27 -3.10
N LYS A 62 -17.08 -13.14 -2.88
CA LYS A 62 -18.10 -13.77 -3.72
C LYS A 62 -18.29 -12.93 -4.99
N LYS A 63 -18.54 -13.57 -6.14
CA LYS A 63 -18.91 -12.91 -7.40
C LYS A 63 -20.00 -11.86 -7.14
N GLY A 64 -19.76 -10.61 -7.54
CA GLY A 64 -20.74 -9.52 -7.48
C GLY A 64 -20.62 -8.54 -6.29
N LYS A 65 -19.65 -8.70 -5.38
CA LYS A 65 -19.41 -7.71 -4.31
C LYS A 65 -18.24 -6.78 -4.62
N LYS A 66 -18.39 -5.51 -4.21
CA LYS A 66 -17.36 -4.47 -4.31
C LYS A 66 -16.14 -4.89 -3.50
N TYR A 67 -14.96 -4.85 -4.13
CA TYR A 67 -13.70 -5.25 -3.50
C TYR A 67 -13.34 -4.26 -2.38
N PRO A 68 -12.99 -4.76 -1.18
CA PRO A 68 -12.62 -3.89 -0.06
C PRO A 68 -11.18 -3.33 -0.17
N MET A 69 -10.35 -3.89 -1.06
CA MET A 69 -8.96 -3.50 -1.23
C MET A 69 -8.66 -3.26 -2.72
N PRO A 70 -7.99 -2.14 -3.08
CA PRO A 70 -7.52 -1.91 -4.45
C PRO A 70 -6.41 -2.90 -4.82
N GLU A 71 -6.05 -2.94 -6.10
CA GLU A 71 -4.90 -3.72 -6.55
C GLU A 71 -3.61 -3.27 -5.83
N PRO A 72 -2.63 -4.17 -5.62
CA PRO A 72 -1.42 -3.86 -4.86
C PRO A 72 -0.66 -2.62 -5.33
N ASP A 73 -0.51 -2.42 -6.64
CA ASP A 73 0.16 -1.23 -7.18
C ASP A 73 -0.69 0.03 -6.94
N LYS A 74 -2.01 -0.05 -7.13
CA LYS A 74 -2.94 1.04 -6.84
C LYS A 74 -3.01 1.38 -5.34
N TYR A 75 -2.73 0.41 -4.48
CA TYR A 75 -2.58 0.64 -3.04
C TYR A 75 -1.35 1.52 -2.75
N LEU A 76 -0.22 1.24 -3.40
CA LEU A 76 0.99 2.07 -3.30
C LEU A 76 0.79 3.45 -3.93
N GLU A 77 0.08 3.53 -5.07
CA GLU A 77 -0.30 4.79 -5.70
C GLU A 77 -1.13 5.69 -4.77
N ASN A 78 -2.12 5.12 -4.09
CA ASN A 78 -2.92 5.88 -3.11
C ASN A 78 -2.06 6.39 -1.95
N ILE A 79 -1.04 5.62 -1.53
CA ILE A 79 -0.10 6.06 -0.49
C ILE A 79 0.75 7.23 -0.99
N TYR A 80 1.30 7.11 -2.20
CA TYR A 80 2.08 8.17 -2.85
C TYR A 80 1.26 9.46 -2.98
N ASN A 81 0.05 9.38 -3.55
CA ASN A 81 -0.82 10.54 -3.76
C ASN A 81 -1.22 11.21 -2.44
N ASN A 82 -1.51 10.41 -1.41
CA ASN A 82 -1.82 10.94 -0.08
C ASN A 82 -0.61 11.71 0.49
N TYR A 83 0.58 11.13 0.41
CA TYR A 83 1.81 11.75 0.90
C TYR A 83 2.16 13.04 0.13
N MET A 84 2.07 13.03 -1.20
CA MET A 84 2.25 14.23 -2.02
C MET A 84 1.22 15.32 -1.68
N GLY A 85 -0.03 14.93 -1.43
CA GLY A 85 -1.07 15.86 -0.95
C GLY A 85 -0.76 16.48 0.41
N THR A 86 -0.10 15.75 1.32
CA THR A 86 0.35 16.32 2.61
C THR A 86 1.49 17.32 2.45
N ILE A 87 2.44 17.05 1.54
CA ILE A 87 3.56 17.97 1.25
C ILE A 87 3.07 19.23 0.55
N SER A 88 2.12 19.12 -0.37
CA SER A 88 1.62 20.28 -1.13
C SER A 88 0.80 21.27 -0.29
N ASN A 89 0.34 20.87 0.90
CA ASN A 89 -0.44 21.71 1.81
C ASN A 89 0.38 22.21 3.03
N SER A 90 1.69 21.91 3.09
CA SER A 90 2.62 22.39 4.13
C SER A 90 3.60 23.39 3.56
#